data_AF-A0A139NT93-F1
#
_entry.id   AF-A0A139NT93-F1
#
_cell.length_a   1.000
_cell.length_b   1.000
_cell.length_c   1.000
_cell.angle_alpha   90.00
_cell.angle_beta   90.00
_cell.angle_gamma   90.00
#
_symmetry.space_group_name_H-M   'P 1'
#
loop_
_entity.id
_entity.type
_entity.pdbx_description
1 polymer ?
#
loop_
_entity_poly.entity_id
_entity_poly.type
_entity_poly.pdbx_seq_one_letter_code
_entity_poly.pdbx_strand_id
1 'polypeptide(L)'
;MRARPAEELGIDTFYYSKKASARAACAPLQHRIVTFGPAREVEGVEVLSLADHGHGTPAGCLGINCGHILTPFIPGVHTLPGLGPDVENISQEQAIENANAQAKQRALERSIRSNKEKLHVAEKLGDQELIDKYKNKIRIQQGAMRDYLKQHPFLRRDYAREKHYDDPFSKAKKEVELRRELAKLEKHRAEQKEMRQRFTSAVKDGIIKTEINEQKQADHIRGTNEWYRRLETDLANGKQFEPSYLTVSMEEAAKLIKRYSGTGQFRYSDKDGYIPKKEIIQHDGKIGIYIDQSTGEMFETDSFRIHYSKTGAHIVPTLRGKNR
;
A
#
# COMPACT_ATOMS: atom_id res chain seq x y z
N MET A 1 25.06 23.36 16.50
CA MET A 1 24.77 23.27 17.95
C MET A 1 24.16 24.60 18.40
N ARG A 2 23.19 24.61 19.32
CA ARG A 2 22.52 25.86 19.77
C ARG A 2 23.45 26.83 20.52
N ALA A 3 24.67 26.42 20.87
CA ALA A 3 25.67 27.20 21.61
C ALA A 3 26.88 27.66 20.76
N ARG A 4 26.98 27.26 19.48
CA ARG A 4 28.16 27.52 18.62
C ARG A 4 28.59 29.01 18.56
N PRO A 5 27.66 29.97 18.36
CA PRO A 5 28.02 31.39 18.36
C PRO A 5 28.51 31.90 19.72
N ALA A 6 28.09 31.29 20.82
CA ALA A 6 28.56 31.64 22.16
C ALA A 6 29.97 31.11 22.41
N GLU A 7 30.25 29.88 21.96
CA GLU A 7 31.58 29.26 22.01
C GLU A 7 32.63 30.10 21.24
N GLU A 8 32.28 30.60 20.05
CA GLU A 8 33.16 31.46 19.24
C GLU A 8 33.48 32.80 19.91
N LEU A 9 32.57 33.31 20.76
CA LEU A 9 32.74 34.55 21.54
C LEU A 9 33.32 34.30 22.93
N GLY A 10 33.67 33.05 23.27
CA GLY A 10 34.16 32.68 24.61
C GLY A 10 33.13 32.82 25.73
N ILE A 11 31.83 32.83 25.39
CA ILE A 11 30.73 32.93 26.36
C ILE A 11 30.27 31.52 26.75
N ASP A 12 30.47 31.17 28.01
CA ASP A 12 30.12 29.85 28.56
C ASP A 12 28.96 29.89 29.57
N THR A 13 28.34 31.06 29.72
CA THR A 13 27.17 31.33 30.56
C THR A 13 25.92 31.62 29.73
N PHE A 14 24.79 31.06 30.15
CA PHE A 14 23.52 31.13 29.43
C PHE A 14 22.37 31.44 30.38
N TYR A 15 21.44 32.28 29.93
CA TYR A 15 20.13 32.44 30.55
C TYR A 15 19.23 31.26 30.19
N TYR A 16 18.64 30.63 31.19
CA TYR A 16 17.72 29.51 31.02
C TYR A 16 16.26 30.01 30.99
N SER A 17 15.61 29.88 29.83
CA SER A 17 14.23 30.37 29.62
C SER A 17 13.24 29.84 30.69
N LYS A 18 12.31 30.68 31.17
CA LYS A 18 11.18 30.26 32.00
C LYS A 18 9.99 29.82 31.13
N LYS A 19 9.25 28.81 31.57
CA LYS A 19 8.05 28.22 30.98
C LYS A 19 7.04 27.86 32.06
N ALA A 20 5.77 27.87 31.69
CA ALA A 20 4.68 27.49 32.59
C ALA A 20 4.71 25.99 32.99
N SER A 21 5.39 25.14 32.23
CA SER A 21 5.60 23.72 32.55
C SER A 21 7.07 23.34 32.39
N ALA A 22 7.64 22.73 33.43
CA ALA A 22 9.02 22.24 33.44
C ALA A 22 9.14 20.98 34.28
N ARG A 23 9.93 20.00 33.81
CA ARG A 23 10.20 18.76 34.57
C ARG A 23 11.02 19.07 35.82
N ALA A 24 11.05 18.15 36.78
CA ALA A 24 11.83 18.27 38.02
C ALA A 24 13.30 18.65 37.79
N ALA A 25 13.95 18.08 36.77
CA ALA A 25 15.33 18.43 36.41
C ALA A 25 15.50 19.85 35.81
N CYS A 26 14.43 20.44 35.25
CA CYS A 26 14.47 21.74 34.60
C CYS A 26 13.93 22.87 35.48
N ALA A 27 13.03 22.58 36.42
CA ALA A 27 12.33 23.58 37.22
C ALA A 27 13.28 24.45 38.07
N PRO A 28 14.31 23.89 38.74
CA PRO A 28 15.27 24.69 39.52
C PRO A 28 16.10 25.66 38.68
N LEU A 29 16.31 25.34 37.40
CA LEU A 29 17.13 26.12 36.49
C LEU A 29 16.40 27.31 35.89
N GLN A 30 15.07 27.37 35.98
CA GLN A 30 14.28 28.36 35.28
C GLN A 30 14.56 29.79 35.76
N HIS A 31 14.74 30.72 34.80
CA HIS A 31 15.05 32.12 35.07
C HIS A 31 16.37 32.33 35.83
N ARG A 32 17.31 31.37 35.73
CA ARG A 32 18.65 31.44 36.31
C ARG A 32 19.72 31.42 35.22
N ILE A 33 20.95 31.75 35.60
CA ILE A 33 22.12 31.63 34.75
C ILE A 33 22.72 30.24 34.93
N VAL A 34 23.04 29.60 33.81
CA VAL A 34 23.54 28.24 33.75
C VAL A 34 24.80 28.14 32.91
N THR A 35 25.58 27.09 33.12
CA THR A 35 26.77 26.76 32.34
C THR A 35 26.84 25.26 32.06
N PHE A 36 27.55 24.88 31.00
CA PHE A 36 27.87 23.47 30.73
C PHE A 36 29.03 22.96 31.61
N GLY A 37 29.80 23.87 32.20
CA GLY A 37 30.89 23.55 33.13
C GLY A 37 30.42 23.44 34.60
N PRO A 38 31.36 23.51 35.56
CA PRO A 38 31.03 23.47 36.99
C PRO A 38 30.30 24.74 37.44
N ALA A 39 29.47 24.57 38.47
CA ALA A 39 28.78 25.67 39.13
C ALA A 39 29.80 26.63 39.77
N ARG A 40 29.54 27.93 39.67
CA ARG A 40 30.44 28.98 40.15
C ARG A 40 29.71 30.31 40.33
N GLU A 41 30.36 31.25 40.98
CA GLU A 41 29.90 32.63 41.08
C GLU A 41 30.71 33.52 40.14
N VAL A 42 30.03 34.38 39.38
CA VAL A 42 30.67 35.33 38.44
C VAL A 42 30.01 36.69 38.65
N GLU A 43 30.77 37.71 39.04
CA GLU A 43 30.28 39.09 39.23
C GLU A 43 29.06 39.16 40.19
N GLY A 44 29.06 38.36 41.26
CA GLY A 44 27.95 38.28 42.23
C GLY A 44 26.71 37.51 41.74
N VAL A 45 26.77 36.90 40.56
CA VAL A 45 25.69 36.06 40.00
C VAL A 45 26.03 34.59 40.17
N GLU A 46 25.13 33.85 40.82
CA GLU A 46 25.21 32.39 40.94
C GLU A 46 24.92 31.72 39.58
N VAL A 47 25.91 30.97 39.07
CA VAL A 47 25.83 30.21 37.82
C VAL A 47 25.72 28.72 38.14
N LEU A 48 24.62 28.10 37.71
CA LEU A 48 24.32 26.69 37.98
C LEU A 48 24.90 25.76 36.89
N SER A 49 25.41 24.61 37.28
CA SER A 49 25.89 23.57 36.35
C SER A 49 24.71 22.79 35.76
N LEU A 50 24.65 22.69 34.44
CA LEU A 50 23.66 21.84 33.76
C LEU A 50 23.89 20.35 34.04
N ALA A 51 25.16 19.94 34.25
CA ALA A 51 25.51 18.55 34.52
C ALA A 51 24.84 18.03 35.82
N ASP A 52 24.74 18.89 36.84
CA ASP A 52 24.13 18.57 38.14
C ASP A 52 22.62 18.26 38.01
N HIS A 53 22.01 18.75 36.94
CA HIS A 53 20.61 18.52 36.58
C HIS A 53 20.46 17.45 35.48
N GLY A 54 21.46 16.60 35.30
CA GLY A 54 21.41 15.42 34.43
C GLY A 54 21.49 15.73 32.94
N HIS A 55 22.08 16.88 32.55
CA HIS A 55 22.32 17.21 31.15
C HIS A 55 22.99 16.06 30.40
N GLY A 56 22.58 15.84 29.14
CA GLY A 56 23.05 14.71 28.32
C GLY A 56 22.24 13.42 28.49
N THR A 57 21.38 13.32 29.52
CA THR A 57 20.44 12.19 29.66
C THR A 57 19.06 12.53 29.09
N PRO A 58 18.27 11.53 28.62
CA PRO A 58 16.89 11.78 28.17
C PRO A 58 15.99 12.41 29.26
N ALA A 59 16.21 12.05 30.52
CA ALA A 59 15.40 12.49 31.66
C ALA A 59 15.85 13.85 32.24
N GLY A 60 17.11 14.23 32.09
CA GLY A 60 17.67 15.44 32.68
C GLY A 60 17.34 16.73 31.92
N CYS A 61 17.95 17.83 32.35
CA CYS A 61 17.73 19.15 31.77
C CYS A 61 18.12 19.16 30.27
N LEU A 62 17.34 19.90 29.48
CA LEU A 62 17.46 19.91 28.00
C LEU A 62 17.36 18.53 27.32
N GLY A 63 16.81 17.53 28.01
CA GLY A 63 16.54 16.20 27.45
C GLY A 63 15.33 16.13 26.51
N ILE A 64 14.79 14.91 26.31
CA ILE A 64 13.73 14.66 25.32
C ILE A 64 12.46 15.49 25.61
N ASN A 65 11.87 16.04 24.54
CA ASN A 65 10.68 16.90 24.61
C ASN A 65 10.84 18.17 25.46
N CYS A 66 12.08 18.55 25.82
CA CYS A 66 12.35 19.80 26.50
C CYS A 66 12.31 20.96 25.50
N GLY A 67 11.49 21.97 25.78
CA GLY A 67 11.35 23.14 24.93
C GLY A 67 12.16 24.36 25.39
N HIS A 68 12.98 24.24 26.44
CA HIS A 68 13.75 25.36 26.98
C HIS A 68 14.81 25.85 25.98
N ILE A 69 15.04 27.15 26.00
CA ILE A 69 16.01 27.84 25.17
C ILE A 69 17.10 28.36 26.09
N LEU A 70 18.35 28.15 25.67
CA LEU A 70 19.52 28.77 26.26
C LEU A 70 19.86 30.01 25.45
N THR A 71 19.91 31.17 26.10
CA THR A 71 20.31 32.43 25.48
C THR A 71 21.67 32.84 26.06
N PRO A 72 22.70 33.13 25.25
CA PRO A 72 23.99 33.58 25.77
C PRO A 72 23.83 34.77 26.72
N PHE A 73 24.48 34.74 27.87
CA PHE A 73 24.32 35.73 28.93
C PHE A 73 25.68 36.09 29.52
N ILE A 74 26.02 37.38 29.60
CA ILE A 74 27.28 37.85 30.18
C ILE A 74 26.96 38.51 31.54
N PRO A 75 27.32 37.88 32.68
CA PRO A 75 27.17 38.49 34.00
C PRO A 75 27.84 39.87 34.05
N GLY A 76 27.21 40.83 34.72
CA GLY A 76 27.69 42.22 34.81
C GLY A 76 27.38 43.11 33.59
N VAL A 77 27.08 42.54 32.42
CA VAL A 77 26.72 43.29 31.21
C VAL A 77 25.23 43.17 30.89
N HIS A 78 24.67 41.96 31.00
CA HIS A 78 23.27 41.71 30.70
C HIS A 78 22.40 41.73 31.97
N THR A 79 21.16 42.17 31.82
CA THR A 79 20.11 42.07 32.85
C THR A 79 19.18 40.91 32.54
N LEU A 80 18.59 40.30 33.57
CA LEU A 80 17.57 39.28 33.36
C LEU A 80 16.35 39.88 32.63
N PRO A 81 15.76 39.16 31.67
CA PRO A 81 14.59 39.64 30.96
C PRO A 81 13.36 39.66 31.88
N GLY A 82 12.51 40.66 31.73
CA GLY A 82 11.20 40.67 32.40
C GLY A 82 10.37 39.43 32.03
N LEU A 83 9.65 38.87 32.99
CA LEU A 83 8.78 37.71 32.79
C LEU A 83 7.39 38.17 32.35
N GLY A 84 6.78 37.45 31.41
CA GLY A 84 5.39 37.67 31.03
C GLY A 84 4.41 37.18 32.11
N PRO A 85 3.15 37.67 32.11
CA PRO A 85 2.14 37.31 33.13
C PRO A 85 1.82 35.81 33.15
N ASP A 86 2.09 35.11 32.06
CA ASP A 86 1.93 33.68 31.87
C ASP A 86 2.95 32.82 32.62
N VAL A 87 4.08 33.40 33.05
CA VAL A 87 5.17 32.67 33.72
C VAL A 87 5.72 33.35 34.98
N GLU A 88 5.46 34.64 35.17
CA GLU A 88 5.98 35.44 36.27
C GLU A 88 5.67 34.81 37.64
N ASN A 89 4.39 34.53 37.90
CA ASN A 89 3.89 34.02 39.19
C ASN A 89 3.93 32.49 39.35
N ILE A 90 4.58 31.77 38.43
CA ILE A 90 4.66 30.31 38.48
C ILE A 90 5.85 29.88 39.35
N SER A 91 5.57 29.14 40.42
CA SER A 91 6.59 28.50 41.27
C SER A 91 7.22 27.28 40.61
N GLN A 92 8.34 26.81 41.15
CA GLN A 92 9.00 25.61 40.63
C GLN A 92 8.10 24.37 40.78
N GLU A 93 7.42 24.24 41.93
CA GLU A 93 6.48 23.15 42.23
C GLU A 93 5.31 23.16 41.24
N GLN A 94 4.73 24.35 41.00
CA GLN A 94 3.64 24.48 40.04
C GLN A 94 4.09 24.14 38.61
N ALA A 95 5.30 24.53 38.21
CA ALA A 95 5.84 24.18 36.89
C ALA A 95 6.01 22.65 36.72
N ILE A 96 6.42 21.95 37.79
CA ILE A 96 6.52 20.49 37.82
C ILE A 96 5.15 19.84 37.73
N GLU A 97 4.18 20.33 38.50
CA GLU A 97 2.81 19.85 38.45
C GLU A 97 2.21 20.04 37.04
N ASN A 98 2.39 21.21 36.44
CA ASN A 98 1.93 21.51 35.09
C ASN A 98 2.55 20.58 34.05
N ALA A 99 3.85 20.25 34.19
CA ALA A 99 4.51 19.30 33.31
C ALA A 99 3.95 17.88 33.45
N ASN A 100 3.68 17.44 34.68
CA ASN A 100 3.05 16.14 34.94
C ASN A 100 1.64 16.07 34.37
N ALA A 101 0.87 17.16 34.50
CA ALA A 101 -0.47 17.24 33.96
C ALA A 101 -0.49 17.20 32.43
N GLN A 102 0.40 17.98 31.80
CA GLN A 102 0.58 17.94 30.36
C GLN A 102 1.00 16.55 29.86
N ALA A 103 1.88 15.86 30.60
CA ALA A 103 2.29 14.49 30.26
C ALA A 103 1.12 13.49 30.32
N LYS A 104 0.24 13.60 31.33
CA LYS A 104 -0.99 12.81 31.44
C LYS A 104 -1.94 13.08 30.28
N GLN A 105 -2.14 14.35 29.89
CA GLN A 105 -2.90 14.69 28.68
C GLN A 105 -2.32 14.01 27.44
N ARG A 106 -0.99 14.09 27.23
CA ARG A 106 -0.35 13.45 26.06
C ARG A 106 -0.52 11.93 26.07
N ALA A 107 -0.54 11.30 27.24
CA ALA A 107 -0.80 9.86 27.35
C ALA A 107 -2.23 9.51 26.91
N LEU A 108 -3.23 10.29 27.33
CA LEU A 108 -4.61 10.12 26.89
C LEU A 108 -4.75 10.34 25.37
N GLU A 109 -4.13 11.38 24.81
CA GLU A 109 -4.14 11.65 23.36
C GLU A 109 -3.57 10.47 22.56
N ARG A 110 -2.42 9.91 22.98
CA ARG A 110 -1.82 8.72 22.35
C ARG A 110 -2.74 7.50 22.42
N SER A 111 -3.38 7.30 23.57
CA SER A 111 -4.31 6.18 23.79
C SER A 111 -5.56 6.29 22.89
N ILE A 112 -6.13 7.49 22.76
CA ILE A 112 -7.24 7.77 21.85
C ILE A 112 -6.84 7.50 20.40
N ARG A 113 -5.67 7.99 19.98
CA ARG A 113 -5.14 7.74 18.64
C ARG A 113 -5.01 6.24 18.37
N SER A 114 -4.40 5.49 19.28
CA SER A 114 -4.23 4.04 19.15
C SER A 114 -5.56 3.28 19.05
N ASN A 115 -6.57 3.66 19.85
CA ASN A 115 -7.88 3.01 19.76
C ASN A 115 -8.65 3.38 18.49
N LYS A 116 -8.49 4.60 17.96
CA LYS A 116 -9.03 4.94 16.64
C LYS A 116 -8.37 4.10 15.54
N GLU A 117 -7.07 3.82 15.63
CA GLU A 117 -6.37 2.95 14.67
C GLU A 117 -6.92 1.53 14.74
N LYS A 118 -7.14 1.00 15.93
CA LYS A 118 -7.74 -0.32 16.14
C LYS A 118 -9.19 -0.39 15.67
N LEU A 119 -9.99 0.65 15.92
CA LEU A 119 -11.35 0.77 15.39
C LEU A 119 -11.35 0.69 13.87
N HIS A 120 -10.45 1.44 13.23
CA HIS A 120 -10.33 1.45 11.78
C HIS A 120 -10.01 0.04 11.24
N VAL A 121 -9.08 -0.68 11.85
CA VAL A 121 -8.76 -2.07 11.47
C VAL A 121 -9.99 -2.99 11.64
N ALA A 122 -10.72 -2.87 12.75
CA ALA A 122 -11.92 -3.67 13.02
C ALA A 122 -13.03 -3.43 11.98
N GLU A 123 -13.29 -2.17 11.60
CA GLU A 123 -14.26 -1.80 10.55
C GLU A 123 -13.91 -2.43 9.18
N LYS A 124 -12.62 -2.68 8.92
CA LYS A 124 -12.18 -3.33 7.68
C LYS A 124 -12.25 -4.85 7.71
N LEU A 125 -12.07 -5.47 8.88
CA LEU A 125 -12.25 -6.91 9.06
C LEU A 125 -13.73 -7.32 9.08
N GLY A 126 -14.65 -6.37 9.26
CA GLY A 126 -16.07 -6.65 9.43
C GLY A 126 -16.40 -7.29 10.78
N ASP A 127 -15.49 -7.17 11.75
CA ASP A 127 -15.65 -7.72 13.10
C ASP A 127 -16.47 -6.74 13.96
N GLN A 128 -17.78 -7.00 14.03
CA GLN A 128 -18.72 -6.14 14.73
C GLN A 128 -18.42 -6.01 16.23
N GLU A 129 -17.92 -7.06 16.87
CA GLU A 129 -17.58 -7.05 18.30
C GLU A 129 -16.41 -6.09 18.58
N LEU A 130 -15.36 -6.16 17.75
CA LEU A 130 -14.22 -5.26 17.87
C LEU A 130 -14.58 -3.80 17.55
N ILE A 131 -15.46 -3.59 16.56
CA ILE A 131 -15.96 -2.25 16.21
C ILE A 131 -16.62 -1.60 17.44
N ASP A 132 -17.57 -2.29 18.06
CA ASP A 132 -18.33 -1.75 19.20
C ASP A 132 -17.43 -1.54 20.42
N LYS A 133 -16.50 -2.47 20.67
CA LYS A 133 -15.49 -2.35 21.72
C LYS A 133 -14.63 -1.10 21.57
N TYR A 134 -14.07 -0.85 20.38
CA TYR A 134 -13.19 0.31 20.18
C TYR A 134 -13.96 1.63 20.13
N LYS A 135 -15.18 1.66 19.56
CA LYS A 135 -16.08 2.82 19.64
C LYS A 135 -16.35 3.22 21.09
N ASN A 136 -16.69 2.25 21.94
CA ASN A 136 -16.95 2.51 23.36
C ASN A 136 -15.69 3.02 24.07
N LYS A 137 -14.53 2.37 23.86
CA LYS A 137 -13.25 2.84 24.44
C LYS A 137 -12.91 4.27 24.05
N ILE A 138 -13.06 4.63 22.78
CA ILE A 138 -12.80 6.01 22.31
C ILE A 138 -13.74 6.98 23.02
N ARG A 139 -15.04 6.67 23.12
CA ARG A 139 -16.02 7.53 23.79
C ARG A 139 -15.66 7.76 25.26
N ILE A 140 -15.31 6.70 25.99
CA ILE A 140 -14.88 6.77 27.40
C ILE A 140 -13.63 7.63 27.53
N GLN A 141 -12.62 7.40 26.69
CA GLN A 141 -11.36 8.14 26.75
C GLN A 141 -11.51 9.61 26.38
N GLN A 142 -12.38 9.93 25.42
CA GLN A 142 -12.72 11.31 25.10
C GLN A 142 -13.51 11.98 26.24
N GLY A 143 -14.33 11.23 26.97
CA GLY A 143 -14.94 11.67 28.23
C GLY A 143 -13.89 12.01 29.27
N ALA A 144 -13.01 11.06 29.57
CA ALA A 144 -11.89 11.25 30.50
C ALA A 144 -11.00 12.44 30.10
N MET A 145 -10.73 12.64 28.81
CA MET A 145 -10.01 13.82 28.31
C MET A 145 -10.75 15.12 28.62
N ARG A 146 -12.06 15.18 28.37
CA ARG A 146 -12.86 16.38 28.68
C ARG A 146 -12.86 16.68 30.17
N ASP A 147 -13.05 15.67 31.01
CA ASP A 147 -13.09 15.86 32.46
C ASP A 147 -11.71 16.22 33.02
N TYR A 148 -10.64 15.65 32.46
CA TYR A 148 -9.27 16.00 32.79
C TYR A 148 -8.95 17.46 32.46
N LEU A 149 -9.41 17.96 31.30
CA LEU A 149 -9.22 19.36 30.90
C LEU A 149 -10.04 20.34 31.76
N LYS A 150 -11.22 19.95 32.23
CA LYS A 150 -12.00 20.78 33.18
C LYS A 150 -11.25 20.99 34.50
N GLN A 151 -10.53 19.96 34.96
CA GLN A 151 -9.71 20.03 36.18
C GLN A 151 -8.42 20.84 36.00
N HIS A 152 -7.95 21.05 34.76
CA HIS A 152 -6.68 21.71 34.46
C HIS A 152 -6.87 22.81 33.39
N PRO A 153 -7.38 24.00 33.75
CA PRO A 153 -7.78 25.05 32.79
C PRO A 153 -6.67 25.57 31.87
N PHE A 154 -5.40 25.41 32.26
CA PHE A 154 -4.24 25.80 31.44
C PHE A 154 -3.94 24.82 30.29
N LEU A 155 -4.56 23.62 30.30
CA LEU A 155 -4.41 22.64 29.24
C LEU A 155 -5.47 22.84 28.15
N ARG A 156 -5.08 22.57 26.90
CA ARG A 156 -5.98 22.67 25.75
C ARG A 156 -5.94 21.40 24.91
N ARG A 157 -7.12 20.95 24.47
CA ARG A 157 -7.26 19.81 23.57
C ARG A 157 -6.76 20.15 22.17
N ASP A 158 -5.97 19.26 21.59
CA ASP A 158 -5.51 19.34 20.21
C ASP A 158 -5.96 18.10 19.44
N TYR A 159 -7.00 18.28 18.62
CA TYR A 159 -7.59 17.18 17.85
C TYR A 159 -6.63 16.60 16.79
N ALA A 160 -5.66 17.38 16.30
CA ALA A 160 -4.70 16.89 15.33
C ALA A 160 -3.83 15.78 15.94
N ARG A 161 -3.57 15.86 17.25
CA ARG A 161 -2.84 14.81 17.99
C ARG A 161 -3.65 13.53 18.17
N GLU A 162 -4.95 13.55 17.95
CA GLU A 162 -5.77 12.35 17.98
C GLU A 162 -6.07 11.78 16.58
N LYS A 163 -5.51 12.37 15.51
CA LYS A 163 -5.65 11.88 14.13
C LYS A 163 -4.55 10.87 13.78
N HIS A 164 -4.82 10.05 12.76
CA HIS A 164 -3.88 9.10 12.17
C HIS A 164 -2.79 9.82 11.39
N TYR A 165 -1.54 9.33 11.44
CA TYR A 165 -0.37 9.98 10.83
C TYR A 165 0.03 9.39 9.47
N ASP A 166 -0.20 8.09 9.27
CA ASP A 166 -0.01 7.42 7.97
C ASP A 166 -1.30 7.49 7.15
N ASP A 167 -1.21 7.46 5.81
CA ASP A 167 -2.33 7.20 4.90
C ASP A 167 -2.58 5.68 4.83
N PRO A 168 -3.29 5.10 5.81
CA PRO A 168 -3.47 3.66 5.90
C PRO A 168 -4.48 3.22 4.84
N PHE A 169 -5.24 4.18 4.29
CA PHE A 169 -6.25 4.02 3.26
C PHE A 169 -5.63 3.60 1.94
N SER A 170 -4.62 4.31 1.44
CA SER A 170 -3.99 3.93 0.16
C SER A 170 -3.24 2.60 0.27
N LYS A 171 -2.58 2.32 1.40
CA LYS A 171 -1.87 1.06 1.64
C LYS A 171 -2.84 -0.12 1.73
N ALA A 172 -3.90 -0.01 2.53
CA ALA A 172 -4.90 -1.06 2.69
C ALA A 172 -5.74 -1.28 1.41
N LYS A 173 -6.07 -0.22 0.66
CA LYS A 173 -6.78 -0.32 -0.62
C LYS A 173 -5.98 -1.16 -1.62
N LYS A 174 -4.69 -0.87 -1.76
CA LYS A 174 -3.76 -1.64 -2.62
C LYS A 174 -3.69 -3.11 -2.20
N GLU A 175 -3.65 -3.39 -0.90
CA GLU A 175 -3.56 -4.77 -0.41
C GLU A 175 -4.84 -5.58 -0.67
N VAL A 176 -6.03 -5.00 -0.46
CA VAL A 176 -7.31 -5.67 -0.75
C VAL A 176 -7.47 -5.94 -2.25
N GLU A 177 -7.08 -4.98 -3.08
CA GLU A 177 -7.08 -5.13 -4.54
C GLU A 177 -6.15 -6.27 -4.97
N LEU A 178 -4.91 -6.30 -4.46
CA LEU A 178 -3.96 -7.37 -4.72
C LEU A 178 -4.48 -8.74 -4.29
N ARG A 179 -5.09 -8.87 -3.10
CA ARG A 179 -5.66 -10.14 -2.63
C ARG A 179 -6.79 -10.63 -3.53
N ARG A 180 -7.65 -9.73 -4.02
CA ARG A 180 -8.72 -10.08 -4.96
C ARG A 180 -8.16 -10.54 -6.31
N GLU A 181 -7.11 -9.90 -6.80
CA GLU A 181 -6.43 -10.31 -8.03
C GLU A 181 -5.75 -11.67 -7.88
N LEU A 182 -5.05 -11.90 -6.77
CA LEU A 182 -4.43 -13.19 -6.46
C LEU A 182 -5.47 -14.31 -6.38
N ALA A 183 -6.60 -14.09 -5.69
CA ALA A 183 -7.68 -15.07 -5.60
C ALA A 183 -8.28 -15.40 -6.98
N LYS A 184 -8.47 -14.39 -7.85
CA LYS A 184 -8.91 -14.61 -9.24
C LYS A 184 -7.88 -15.42 -10.04
N LEU A 185 -6.60 -15.13 -9.87
CA LEU A 185 -5.51 -15.83 -10.54
C LEU A 185 -5.38 -17.29 -10.07
N GLU A 186 -5.49 -17.54 -8.77
CA GLU A 186 -5.49 -18.89 -8.20
C GLU A 186 -6.67 -19.72 -8.69
N LYS A 187 -7.88 -19.13 -8.69
CA LYS A 187 -9.07 -19.77 -9.25
C LYS A 187 -8.87 -20.12 -10.73
N HIS A 188 -8.41 -19.16 -11.54
CA HIS A 188 -8.14 -19.39 -12.96
C HIS A 188 -7.07 -20.48 -13.17
N ARG A 189 -6.01 -20.52 -12.35
CA ARG A 189 -4.99 -21.58 -12.40
C ARG A 189 -5.58 -22.96 -12.09
N ALA A 190 -6.46 -23.06 -11.09
CA ALA A 190 -7.13 -24.30 -10.75
C ALA A 190 -8.04 -24.77 -11.91
N GLU A 191 -8.86 -23.87 -12.47
CA GLU A 191 -9.72 -24.14 -13.64
C GLU A 191 -8.90 -24.65 -14.84
N GLN A 192 -7.77 -24.00 -15.16
CA GLN A 192 -6.90 -24.43 -16.26
C GLN A 192 -6.24 -25.78 -15.99
N LYS A 193 -5.82 -26.05 -14.75
CA LYS A 193 -5.23 -27.34 -14.36
C LYS A 193 -6.25 -28.47 -14.54
N GLU A 194 -7.48 -28.26 -14.10
CA GLU A 194 -8.57 -29.21 -14.28
C GLU A 194 -8.87 -29.47 -15.77
N MET A 195 -9.02 -28.41 -16.57
CA MET A 195 -9.28 -28.57 -18.01
C MET A 195 -8.14 -29.33 -18.71
N ARG A 196 -6.88 -29.11 -18.33
CA ARG A 196 -5.73 -29.87 -18.88
C ARG A 196 -5.77 -31.35 -18.52
N GLN A 197 -6.21 -31.68 -17.31
CA GLN A 197 -6.42 -33.08 -16.92
C GLN A 197 -7.50 -33.73 -17.79
N ARG A 198 -8.65 -33.05 -17.95
CA ARG A 198 -9.75 -33.53 -18.82
C ARG A 198 -9.30 -33.68 -20.27
N PHE A 199 -8.53 -32.73 -20.79
CA PHE A 199 -7.94 -32.77 -22.13
C PHE A 199 -7.02 -34.01 -22.29
N THR A 200 -6.09 -34.20 -21.36
CA THR A 200 -5.12 -35.30 -21.41
C THR A 200 -5.82 -36.66 -21.38
N SER A 201 -6.85 -36.83 -20.54
CA SER A 201 -7.67 -38.05 -20.52
C SER A 201 -8.38 -38.26 -21.85
N ALA A 202 -9.01 -37.22 -22.41
CA ALA A 202 -9.73 -37.32 -23.68
C ALA A 202 -8.82 -37.67 -24.88
N VAL A 203 -7.55 -37.22 -24.87
CA VAL A 203 -6.54 -37.63 -25.85
C VAL A 203 -6.18 -39.10 -25.66
N LYS A 204 -5.90 -39.52 -24.42
CA LYS A 204 -5.56 -40.91 -24.09
C LYS A 204 -6.66 -41.90 -24.45
N ASP A 205 -7.91 -41.51 -24.23
CA ASP A 205 -9.11 -42.32 -24.52
C ASP A 205 -9.51 -42.27 -26.00
N GLY A 206 -8.78 -41.51 -26.84
CA GLY A 206 -9.05 -41.39 -28.28
C GLY A 206 -10.34 -40.64 -28.62
N ILE A 207 -10.91 -39.89 -27.67
CA ILE A 207 -12.10 -39.06 -27.88
C ILE A 207 -11.76 -37.85 -28.77
N ILE A 208 -10.54 -37.34 -28.62
CA ILE A 208 -9.96 -36.29 -29.45
C ILE A 208 -8.55 -36.68 -29.91
N LYS A 209 -8.13 -36.09 -31.04
CA LYS A 209 -6.82 -36.29 -31.67
C LYS A 209 -6.03 -34.98 -31.73
N THR A 210 -4.72 -35.08 -31.59
CA THR A 210 -3.79 -33.93 -31.61
C THR A 210 -2.97 -33.85 -32.90
N GLU A 211 -3.24 -34.75 -33.84
CA GLU A 211 -2.69 -34.72 -35.19
C GLU A 211 -3.51 -33.79 -36.08
N ILE A 212 -2.84 -33.15 -37.05
CA ILE A 212 -3.51 -32.24 -37.98
C ILE A 212 -4.57 -32.96 -38.81
N ASN A 213 -5.73 -32.34 -38.96
CA ASN A 213 -6.71 -32.70 -39.96
C ASN A 213 -6.50 -31.79 -41.18
N GLU A 214 -5.79 -32.27 -42.19
CA GLU A 214 -5.39 -31.47 -43.35
C GLU A 214 -6.58 -30.88 -44.10
N GLN A 215 -7.64 -31.67 -44.28
CA GLN A 215 -8.86 -31.20 -44.96
C GLN A 215 -9.52 -30.04 -44.21
N LYS A 216 -9.64 -30.14 -42.88
CA LYS A 216 -10.18 -29.04 -42.05
C LYS A 216 -9.21 -27.88 -41.91
N GLN A 217 -7.91 -28.13 -41.96
CA GLN A 217 -6.94 -27.05 -41.94
C GLN A 217 -6.94 -26.25 -43.25
N ALA A 218 -7.16 -26.91 -44.39
CA ALA A 218 -7.22 -26.27 -45.70
C ALA A 218 -8.34 -25.21 -45.78
N ASP A 219 -9.44 -25.38 -45.04
CA ASP A 219 -10.50 -24.37 -44.85
C ASP A 219 -9.99 -23.05 -44.25
N HIS A 220 -8.73 -22.98 -43.80
CA HIS A 220 -8.09 -21.81 -43.18
C HIS A 220 -6.84 -21.32 -43.91
N ILE A 221 -6.49 -21.88 -45.07
CA ILE A 221 -5.32 -21.48 -45.85
C ILE A 221 -5.81 -20.88 -47.17
N ARG A 222 -5.55 -19.59 -47.37
CA ARG A 222 -6.00 -18.87 -48.56
C ARG A 222 -5.37 -19.49 -49.83
N GLY A 223 -6.20 -19.74 -50.84
CA GLY A 223 -5.76 -20.32 -52.13
C GLY A 223 -5.99 -21.83 -52.27
N THR A 224 -6.45 -22.52 -51.22
CA THR A 224 -6.91 -23.92 -51.34
C THR A 224 -8.32 -23.99 -51.93
N ASN A 225 -8.67 -25.12 -52.53
CA ASN A 225 -10.03 -25.35 -53.03
C ASN A 225 -11.07 -25.32 -51.89
N GLU A 226 -10.68 -25.83 -50.73
CA GLU A 226 -11.46 -25.84 -49.49
C GLU A 226 -11.75 -24.41 -49.00
N TRP A 227 -10.77 -23.51 -49.03
CA TRP A 227 -10.94 -22.11 -48.69
C TRP A 227 -11.99 -21.42 -49.57
N TYR A 228 -11.88 -21.59 -50.90
CA TYR A 228 -12.84 -20.99 -51.82
C TYR A 228 -14.26 -21.55 -51.64
N ARG A 229 -14.38 -22.87 -51.47
CA ARG A 229 -15.68 -23.52 -51.18
C ARG A 229 -16.29 -23.01 -49.87
N ARG A 230 -15.49 -22.82 -48.84
CA ARG A 230 -15.93 -22.23 -47.57
C ARG A 230 -16.40 -20.79 -47.78
N LEU A 231 -15.66 -19.97 -48.53
CA LEU A 231 -16.01 -18.59 -48.81
C LEU A 231 -17.36 -18.50 -49.53
N GLU A 232 -17.59 -19.31 -50.57
CA GLU A 232 -18.88 -19.39 -51.27
C GLU A 232 -20.02 -19.77 -50.32
N THR A 233 -19.79 -20.78 -49.47
CA THR A 233 -20.78 -21.24 -48.48
C THR A 233 -21.08 -20.15 -47.45
N ASP A 234 -20.06 -19.43 -46.97
CA ASP A 234 -20.20 -18.37 -45.99
C ASP A 234 -20.98 -17.17 -46.57
N LEU A 235 -20.71 -16.79 -47.83
CA LEU A 235 -21.46 -15.76 -48.56
C LEU A 235 -22.93 -16.17 -48.79
N ALA A 236 -23.17 -17.43 -49.20
CA ALA A 236 -24.53 -17.96 -49.37
C ALA A 236 -25.33 -17.96 -48.05
N ASN A 237 -24.64 -18.16 -46.92
CA ASN A 237 -25.23 -18.06 -45.58
C ASN A 237 -25.34 -16.61 -45.05
N GLY A 238 -25.10 -15.61 -45.89
CA GLY A 238 -25.29 -14.20 -45.57
C GLY A 238 -24.16 -13.54 -44.78
N LYS A 239 -22.98 -14.16 -44.68
CA LYS A 239 -21.80 -13.46 -44.14
C LYS A 239 -21.30 -12.45 -45.16
N GLN A 240 -20.97 -11.24 -44.70
CA GLN A 240 -20.53 -10.15 -45.57
C GLN A 240 -19.02 -10.13 -45.82
N PHE A 241 -18.23 -10.73 -44.93
CA PHE A 241 -16.78 -10.66 -44.97
C PHE A 241 -16.15 -12.05 -45.13
N GLU A 242 -14.95 -12.09 -45.71
CA GLU A 242 -14.20 -13.34 -45.84
C GLU A 242 -13.80 -13.90 -44.46
N PRO A 243 -13.55 -15.23 -44.35
CA PRO A 243 -13.13 -15.80 -43.08
C PRO A 243 -11.70 -15.38 -42.71
N SER A 244 -11.32 -15.61 -41.45
CA SER A 244 -9.92 -15.49 -41.02
C SER A 244 -9.05 -16.61 -41.59
N TYR A 245 -7.83 -16.28 -42.02
CA TYR A 245 -6.90 -17.20 -42.69
C TYR A 245 -5.49 -17.16 -42.10
N LEU A 246 -4.78 -18.28 -42.22
CA LEU A 246 -3.38 -18.42 -41.87
C LEU A 246 -2.48 -17.85 -42.98
N THR A 247 -1.36 -17.29 -42.56
CA THR A 247 -0.25 -16.92 -43.44
C THR A 247 0.88 -17.95 -43.41
N VAL A 248 0.81 -18.90 -42.46
CA VAL A 248 1.76 -20.02 -42.33
C VAL A 248 1.33 -21.22 -43.18
N SER A 249 2.29 -22.08 -43.52
CA SER A 249 2.05 -23.28 -44.30
C SER A 249 1.30 -24.37 -43.51
N MET A 250 0.78 -25.38 -44.21
CA MET A 250 0.20 -26.58 -43.59
C MET A 250 1.19 -27.29 -42.66
N GLU A 251 2.45 -27.40 -43.08
CA GLU A 251 3.51 -28.02 -42.29
C GLU A 251 3.78 -27.23 -41.00
N GLU A 252 3.82 -25.90 -41.09
CA GLU A 252 4.00 -25.05 -39.92
C GLU A 252 2.78 -25.11 -38.99
N ALA A 253 1.57 -25.15 -39.53
CA ALA A 253 0.36 -25.38 -38.74
C ALA A 253 0.41 -26.71 -37.97
N ALA A 254 0.90 -27.79 -38.60
CA ALA A 254 1.08 -29.08 -37.93
C ALA A 254 2.12 -29.01 -36.80
N LYS A 255 3.25 -28.30 -37.02
CA LYS A 255 4.27 -28.05 -35.99
C LYS A 255 3.69 -27.27 -34.81
N LEU A 256 2.89 -26.24 -35.08
CA LEU A 256 2.23 -25.43 -34.06
C LEU A 256 1.24 -26.26 -33.22
N ILE A 257 0.41 -27.11 -33.85
CA ILE A 257 -0.47 -28.02 -33.11
C ILE A 257 0.36 -28.92 -32.18
N LYS A 258 1.35 -29.63 -32.74
CA LYS A 258 2.20 -30.55 -31.97
C LYS A 258 2.89 -29.87 -30.79
N ARG A 259 3.37 -28.64 -30.98
CA ARG A 259 4.07 -27.87 -29.95
C ARG A 259 3.14 -27.42 -28.82
N TYR A 260 1.93 -26.99 -29.17
CA TYR A 260 1.08 -26.25 -28.26
C TYR A 260 -0.12 -27.02 -27.73
N SER A 261 -0.41 -28.22 -28.23
CA SER A 261 -1.55 -29.00 -27.76
C SER A 261 -1.54 -29.24 -26.24
N GLY A 262 -2.61 -28.82 -25.56
CA GLY A 262 -2.73 -28.94 -24.11
C GLY A 262 -1.96 -27.87 -23.32
N THR A 263 -1.30 -26.93 -23.99
CA THR A 263 -0.45 -25.90 -23.35
C THR A 263 -1.13 -24.54 -23.21
N GLY A 264 -2.26 -24.34 -23.88
CA GLY A 264 -2.97 -23.08 -23.99
C GLY A 264 -3.96 -22.78 -22.88
N GLN A 265 -4.82 -21.81 -23.16
CA GLN A 265 -5.96 -21.46 -22.31
C GLN A 265 -7.21 -22.15 -22.81
N PHE A 266 -7.76 -23.02 -21.96
CA PHE A 266 -9.03 -23.69 -22.20
C PHE A 266 -10.21 -22.84 -21.72
N ARG A 267 -11.35 -23.00 -22.38
CA ARG A 267 -12.63 -22.52 -21.83
C ARG A 267 -13.01 -23.44 -20.67
N TYR A 268 -13.19 -22.87 -19.48
CA TYR A 268 -13.68 -23.61 -18.33
C TYR A 268 -15.16 -23.98 -18.48
N SER A 269 -15.51 -25.18 -18.03
CA SER A 269 -16.89 -25.59 -17.78
C SER A 269 -16.92 -26.58 -16.62
N ASP A 270 -17.80 -26.32 -15.67
CA ASP A 270 -18.11 -27.14 -14.51
C ASP A 270 -19.01 -28.35 -14.84
N LYS A 271 -19.57 -28.41 -16.05
CA LYS A 271 -20.44 -29.50 -16.49
C LYS A 271 -19.70 -30.83 -16.43
N ASP A 272 -20.36 -31.83 -15.85
CA ASP A 272 -19.87 -33.20 -15.81
C ASP A 272 -19.76 -33.76 -17.23
N GLY A 273 -18.70 -34.54 -17.49
CA GLY A 273 -18.38 -35.05 -18.82
C GLY A 273 -17.97 -34.00 -19.86
N TYR A 274 -17.81 -32.71 -19.50
CA TYR A 274 -17.33 -31.71 -20.45
C TYR A 274 -15.90 -32.00 -20.90
N ILE A 275 -15.70 -32.06 -22.22
CA ILE A 275 -14.40 -32.26 -22.87
C ILE A 275 -13.94 -30.93 -23.49
N PRO A 276 -12.77 -30.40 -23.09
CA PRO A 276 -12.24 -29.17 -23.64
C PRO A 276 -11.68 -29.41 -25.05
N LYS A 277 -12.50 -29.09 -26.06
CA LYS A 277 -12.15 -29.27 -27.48
C LYS A 277 -11.54 -28.04 -28.15
N LYS A 278 -11.31 -26.97 -27.38
CA LYS A 278 -10.77 -25.71 -27.91
C LYS A 278 -9.82 -25.08 -26.90
N GLU A 279 -8.66 -24.64 -27.37
CA GLU A 279 -7.73 -23.82 -26.58
C GLU A 279 -7.22 -22.64 -27.38
N ILE A 280 -6.86 -21.57 -26.69
CA ILE A 280 -6.24 -20.38 -27.29
C ILE A 280 -4.75 -20.37 -26.95
N ILE A 281 -3.94 -20.13 -27.98
CA ILE A 281 -2.49 -20.03 -27.93
C ILE A 281 -2.08 -18.64 -28.39
N GLN A 282 -1.07 -18.09 -27.75
CA GLN A 282 -0.29 -16.98 -28.26
C GLN A 282 1.09 -17.50 -28.64
N HIS A 283 1.48 -17.25 -29.89
CA HIS A 283 2.77 -17.59 -30.45
C HIS A 283 3.66 -16.34 -30.54
N ASP A 284 4.97 -16.53 -30.64
CA ASP A 284 5.91 -15.42 -30.69
C ASP A 284 5.93 -14.73 -32.07
N GLY A 285 5.52 -15.45 -33.12
CA GLY A 285 5.44 -14.96 -34.51
C GLY A 285 4.01 -14.73 -34.99
N LYS A 286 3.87 -13.97 -36.08
CA LYS A 286 2.58 -13.81 -36.78
C LYS A 286 2.20 -15.11 -37.48
N ILE A 287 0.95 -15.54 -37.27
CA ILE A 287 0.44 -16.82 -37.78
C ILE A 287 -0.64 -16.65 -38.85
N GLY A 288 -1.25 -15.47 -38.94
CA GLY A 288 -2.34 -15.22 -39.88
C GLY A 288 -3.05 -13.89 -39.70
N ILE A 289 -4.14 -13.73 -40.44
CA ILE A 289 -5.03 -12.58 -40.41
C ILE A 289 -6.33 -12.95 -39.72
N TYR A 290 -6.63 -12.25 -38.64
CA TYR A 290 -7.95 -12.26 -38.02
C TYR A 290 -8.83 -11.20 -38.70
N ILE A 291 -10.07 -11.58 -39.03
CA ILE A 291 -11.05 -10.69 -39.67
C ILE A 291 -12.27 -10.60 -38.76
N ASP A 292 -12.56 -9.40 -38.28
CA ASP A 292 -13.76 -9.15 -37.50
C ASP A 292 -15.00 -9.23 -38.40
N GLN A 293 -15.84 -10.24 -38.16
CA GLN A 293 -17.02 -10.50 -38.98
C GLN A 293 -18.13 -9.45 -38.81
N SER A 294 -17.98 -8.48 -37.90
CA SER A 294 -18.94 -7.38 -37.73
C SER A 294 -18.51 -6.09 -38.43
N THR A 295 -17.21 -5.81 -38.51
CA THR A 295 -16.67 -4.58 -39.10
C THR A 295 -15.94 -4.80 -40.42
N GLY A 296 -15.50 -6.04 -40.68
CA GLY A 296 -14.62 -6.39 -41.81
C GLY A 296 -13.15 -6.02 -41.57
N GLU A 297 -12.80 -5.46 -40.41
CA GLU A 297 -11.43 -5.05 -40.11
C GLU A 297 -10.49 -6.26 -40.02
N MET A 298 -9.30 -6.11 -40.62
CA MET A 298 -8.29 -7.14 -40.71
C MET A 298 -7.12 -6.83 -39.76
N PHE A 299 -6.69 -7.84 -39.01
CA PHE A 299 -5.61 -7.71 -38.02
C PHE A 299 -4.62 -8.86 -38.18
N GLU A 300 -3.34 -8.55 -38.37
CA GLU A 300 -2.27 -9.53 -38.23
C GLU A 300 -2.17 -10.03 -36.79
N THR A 301 -2.35 -11.34 -36.59
CA THR A 301 -2.37 -11.95 -35.27
C THR A 301 -1.22 -12.92 -35.06
N ASP A 302 -0.76 -12.95 -33.82
CA ASP A 302 0.19 -13.93 -33.26
C ASP A 302 -0.55 -15.06 -32.49
N SER A 303 -1.88 -14.97 -32.42
CA SER A 303 -2.72 -15.81 -31.59
C SER A 303 -3.63 -16.69 -32.45
N PHE A 304 -3.78 -17.95 -32.05
CA PHE A 304 -4.63 -18.91 -32.73
C PHE A 304 -5.41 -19.77 -31.75
N ARG A 305 -6.51 -20.34 -32.23
CA ARG A 305 -7.29 -21.33 -31.50
C ARG A 305 -7.04 -22.69 -32.11
N ILE A 306 -6.72 -23.69 -31.28
CA ILE A 306 -6.70 -25.09 -31.72
C ILE A 306 -8.07 -25.69 -31.46
N HIS A 307 -8.64 -26.31 -32.49
CA HIS A 307 -9.89 -27.04 -32.42
C HIS A 307 -9.60 -28.54 -32.51
N TYR A 308 -10.11 -29.30 -31.54
CA TYR A 308 -9.91 -30.74 -31.42
C TYR A 308 -11.17 -31.53 -31.76
N SER A 309 -10.99 -32.65 -32.45
CA SER A 309 -12.06 -33.57 -32.79
C SER A 309 -11.55 -35.02 -32.85
N LYS A 310 -12.45 -35.97 -33.09
CA LYS A 310 -12.10 -37.38 -33.29
C LYS A 310 -11.29 -37.61 -34.59
N THR A 311 -11.43 -36.72 -35.57
CA THR A 311 -10.76 -36.81 -36.88
C THR A 311 -9.46 -36.01 -36.94
N GLY A 312 -9.03 -35.37 -35.85
CA GLY A 312 -7.82 -34.55 -35.79
C GLY A 312 -8.09 -33.12 -35.31
N ALA A 313 -7.06 -32.29 -35.41
CA ALA A 313 -7.04 -30.91 -34.97
C ALA A 313 -6.77 -29.93 -36.12
N HIS A 314 -7.24 -28.70 -36.00
CA HIS A 314 -6.89 -27.60 -36.89
C HIS A 314 -6.77 -26.30 -36.11
N ILE A 315 -6.00 -25.36 -36.63
CA ILE A 315 -5.81 -24.03 -36.02
C ILE A 315 -6.51 -22.94 -36.82
N VAL A 316 -7.01 -21.94 -36.09
CA VAL A 316 -7.71 -20.79 -36.65
C VAL A 316 -7.15 -19.51 -36.04
N PRO A 317 -6.78 -18.49 -36.84
CA PRO A 317 -6.37 -17.20 -36.29
C PRO A 317 -7.45 -16.59 -35.37
N THR A 318 -7.02 -15.99 -34.27
CA THR A 318 -7.92 -15.32 -33.30
C THR A 318 -7.21 -14.13 -32.64
N LEU A 319 -7.95 -13.30 -31.91
CA LEU A 319 -7.37 -12.30 -30.99
C LEU A 319 -7.47 -12.78 -29.54
N ARG A 320 -6.42 -12.51 -28.75
CA ARG A 320 -6.38 -12.76 -27.31
C ARG A 320 -7.32 -11.77 -26.60
N GLY A 321 -8.57 -12.19 -26.38
CA GLY A 321 -9.59 -11.37 -25.69
C GLY A 321 -11.04 -11.73 -26.01
N LYS A 322 -11.31 -12.34 -27.18
CA LYS A 322 -12.66 -12.84 -27.54
C LYS A 322 -12.80 -14.31 -27.16
N ASN A 323 -12.89 -14.60 -25.86
CA ASN A 323 -13.58 -15.81 -25.40
C ASN A 323 -15.08 -15.60 -25.64
N ARG A 324 -15.59 -16.05 -26.80
CA ARG A 324 -17.04 -16.25 -27.01
C ARG A 324 -17.43 -17.66 -26.58
#